data_AF-A0A7W0VR35-F1
#
_entry.id   AF-A0A7W0VR35-F1
#
_cell.length_a   1.000
_cell.length_b   1.000
_cell.length_c   1.000
_cell.angle_alpha   90.00
_cell.angle_beta   90.00
_cell.angle_gamma   90.00
#
_symmetry.space_group_name_H-M   'P 1'
#
loop_
_entity.id
_entity.type
_entity.pdbx_description
1 polymer ?
#
loop_
_entity_poly.entity_id
_entity_poly.type
_entity_poly.pdbx_seq_one_letter_code
_entity_poly.pdbx_strand_id
1 'polypeptide(L)'
;MIATSLDGQWAIIRRGREVVLLERGVAPPVAQITLDDDDVDIAMVGPPAMMCTITRTPSPALTLYLPPHLEAVSRLELETPMHLAGVTGTRMVLATPDRKHITVVRAAGRGLAAQKIDPGTPIEFIVGLERNQVLFGLLKKLEVWDAVSSRPLLRLQLQLPSPPRSIGAAQGHLWVTRPGSDEVLIYRLSDGRPFRHVVGAPVEDVICHAASPVIVLVTSQGLVRLHCLAHSLSVLDAPWTTGMPLAQLVAGDDISLLGIGAGESEPWRAPISGAGAPVGTISAEPSDQPVGAAADRLREMRERAARGGGELVADLAGAQRPASVVRNRTWREPLVAFGLEASRGNEAEVPIIAVDNELGELTHRLGLSGSARRALLALYALYIVGEPAISIARVSQVLGDWTEALGQGELHALAMLRRRDGRVSLRASVTDLLDGTSPRAIRVVGSASRAHRPGATRFPRDGRSDLAIETDLATQLGRIAVIEGAPALGLLEARLHGATAVALAPPFARPLPWPRDAGLVVVADGGAPAWVAALPAFS
;
A
#
# COMPACT_ATOMS: atom_id res chain seq x y z
N MET A 1 1.70 -6.83 24.42
CA MET A 1 2.10 -6.99 23.00
C MET A 1 0.91 -6.63 22.11
N ILE A 2 1.16 -6.04 20.94
CA ILE A 2 0.14 -5.82 19.90
C ILE A 2 0.59 -6.52 18.61
N ALA A 3 -0.32 -7.17 17.89
CA ALA A 3 -0.07 -7.75 16.57
C ALA A 3 -1.22 -7.40 15.62
N THR A 4 -0.94 -7.23 14.33
CA THR A 4 -1.94 -6.79 13.33
C THR A 4 -1.93 -7.68 12.11
N SER A 5 -3.09 -7.83 11.46
CA SER A 5 -3.22 -8.63 10.24
C SER A 5 -2.71 -7.88 9.01
N LEU A 6 -2.21 -8.65 8.03
CA LEU A 6 -1.69 -8.10 6.77
C LEU A 6 -2.73 -7.35 5.93
N ASP A 7 -4.01 -7.63 6.14
CA ASP A 7 -5.15 -6.97 5.48
C ASP A 7 -5.71 -5.78 6.27
N GLY A 8 -5.13 -5.46 7.44
CA GLY A 8 -5.54 -4.34 8.28
C GLY A 8 -6.91 -4.49 8.94
N GLN A 9 -7.55 -5.64 8.82
CA GLN A 9 -8.88 -5.86 9.38
C GLN A 9 -8.85 -6.11 10.89
N TRP A 10 -7.74 -6.62 11.42
CA TRP A 10 -7.68 -7.13 12.78
C TRP A 10 -6.43 -6.64 13.51
N ALA A 11 -6.62 -6.34 14.79
CA ALA A 11 -5.53 -6.16 15.74
C ALA A 11 -5.78 -7.05 16.95
N ILE A 12 -4.70 -7.59 17.50
CA ILE A 12 -4.72 -8.35 18.75
C ILE A 12 -3.93 -7.59 19.79
N ILE A 13 -4.46 -7.54 21.00
CA ILE A 13 -3.73 -7.07 22.18
C ILE A 13 -3.61 -8.22 23.16
N ARG A 14 -2.38 -8.48 23.60
CA ARG A 14 -2.06 -9.48 24.63
C ARG A 14 -1.61 -8.79 25.92
N ARG A 15 -2.27 -9.14 27.04
CA ARG A 15 -1.92 -8.74 28.41
C ARG A 15 -1.78 -9.99 29.29
N GLY A 16 -0.54 -10.43 29.52
CA GLY A 16 -0.28 -11.72 30.19
C GLY A 16 -0.93 -12.86 29.41
N ARG A 17 -1.88 -13.57 30.02
CA ARG A 17 -2.65 -14.66 29.40
C ARG A 17 -3.88 -14.19 28.65
N GLU A 18 -4.34 -12.95 28.85
CA GLU A 18 -5.53 -12.43 28.19
C GLU A 18 -5.17 -11.94 26.78
N VAL A 19 -5.98 -12.34 25.81
CA VAL A 19 -5.86 -11.93 24.41
C VAL A 19 -7.21 -11.39 23.95
N VAL A 20 -7.23 -10.15 23.47
CA VAL A 20 -8.42 -9.51 22.89
C VAL A 20 -8.22 -9.24 21.41
N LEU A 21 -9.26 -9.45 20.62
CA LEU A 21 -9.31 -9.15 19.20
C LEU A 21 -10.14 -7.89 18.97
N LEU A 22 -9.60 -6.96 18.18
CA LEU A 22 -10.23 -5.71 17.80
C LEU A 22 -10.39 -5.65 16.28
N GLU A 23 -11.55 -5.22 15.81
CA GLU A 23 -11.75 -4.88 14.41
C GLU A 23 -11.05 -3.54 14.12
N ARG A 24 -10.11 -3.54 13.17
CA ARG A 24 -9.32 -2.39 12.75
C ARG A 24 -8.65 -1.64 13.92
N GLY A 25 -8.32 -2.36 15.00
CA GLY A 25 -7.70 -1.78 16.19
C GLY A 25 -8.58 -0.80 16.97
N VAL A 26 -9.90 -0.86 16.80
CA VAL A 26 -10.85 0.02 17.49
C VAL A 26 -11.65 -0.78 18.54
N ALA A 27 -11.94 -0.14 19.68
CA ALA A 27 -12.81 -0.69 20.71
C ALA A 27 -14.30 -0.62 20.31
N PRO A 28 -15.18 -1.48 20.85
CA PRO A 28 -14.91 -2.53 21.83
C PRO A 28 -14.27 -3.80 21.23
N PRO A 29 -13.70 -4.70 22.06
CA PRO A 29 -13.27 -6.03 21.61
C PRO A 29 -14.38 -6.84 20.95
N VAL A 30 -14.05 -7.50 19.84
CA VAL A 30 -14.96 -8.40 19.11
C VAL A 30 -14.92 -9.82 19.67
N ALA A 31 -13.77 -10.24 20.19
CA ALA A 31 -13.59 -11.51 20.88
C ALA A 31 -12.45 -11.45 21.89
N GLN A 32 -12.45 -12.41 22.81
CA GLN A 32 -11.46 -12.54 23.86
C GLN A 32 -11.22 -14.02 24.17
N ILE A 33 -9.97 -14.38 24.41
CA ILE A 33 -9.58 -15.70 24.93
C ILE A 33 -8.55 -15.55 26.05
N THR A 34 -8.42 -16.60 26.85
CA THR A 34 -7.35 -16.75 27.85
C THR A 34 -6.43 -17.87 27.41
N LEU A 35 -5.14 -17.58 27.29
CA LEU A 35 -4.10 -18.56 26.95
C LEU A 35 -3.82 -19.49 28.12
N ASP A 36 -3.33 -20.69 27.85
CA ASP A 36 -2.98 -21.67 28.87
C ASP A 36 -1.65 -21.37 29.58
N ASP A 37 -0.74 -20.63 28.93
CA ASP A 37 0.61 -20.32 29.40
C ASP A 37 0.95 -18.83 29.13
N ASP A 38 1.90 -18.28 29.88
CA ASP A 38 2.49 -16.97 29.65
C ASP A 38 3.64 -17.01 28.61
N ASP A 39 4.28 -18.17 28.42
CA ASP A 39 5.34 -18.34 27.43
C ASP A 39 4.77 -18.72 26.04
N VAL A 40 4.07 -17.76 25.44
CA VAL A 40 3.36 -17.92 24.17
C VAL A 40 3.71 -16.79 23.19
N ASP A 41 4.14 -17.14 21.98
CA ASP A 41 4.21 -16.17 20.88
C ASP A 41 2.84 -16.04 20.21
N ILE A 42 2.50 -14.83 19.76
CA ILE A 42 1.26 -14.57 19.01
C ILE A 42 1.61 -13.95 17.67
N ALA A 43 0.92 -14.38 16.62
CA ALA A 43 1.03 -13.81 15.29
C ALA A 43 -0.34 -13.68 14.62
N MET A 44 -0.44 -12.73 13.69
CA MET A 44 -1.48 -12.72 12.66
C MET A 44 -0.88 -13.19 11.34
N VAL A 45 -1.56 -14.12 10.67
CA VAL A 45 -1.15 -14.72 9.39
C VAL A 45 -2.29 -14.63 8.38
N GLY A 46 -2.03 -14.51 7.08
CA GLY A 46 -3.11 -14.37 6.08
C GLY A 46 -2.67 -13.75 4.75
N PRO A 47 -3.58 -13.57 3.77
CA PRO A 47 -5.04 -13.69 3.86
C PRO A 47 -5.60 -15.12 3.60
N PRO A 48 -6.80 -15.48 4.14
CA PRO A 48 -7.57 -14.70 5.11
C PRO A 48 -6.83 -14.59 6.45
N ALA A 49 -7.07 -13.51 7.18
CA ALA A 49 -6.42 -13.27 8.47
C ALA A 49 -6.82 -14.33 9.51
N MET A 50 -5.83 -14.90 10.19
CA MET A 50 -5.98 -15.88 11.26
C MET A 50 -5.01 -15.53 12.37
N MET A 51 -5.40 -15.82 13.61
CA MET A 51 -4.52 -15.68 14.77
C MET A 51 -3.85 -17.02 15.05
N CYS A 52 -2.56 -17.00 15.34
CA CYS A 52 -1.82 -18.17 15.78
C CYS A 52 -1.20 -17.92 17.16
N THR A 53 -1.22 -18.94 18.00
CA THR A 53 -0.42 -18.99 19.23
C THR A 53 0.63 -20.09 19.10
N ILE A 54 1.83 -19.84 19.60
CA ILE A 54 2.89 -20.85 19.72
C ILE A 54 3.24 -21.00 21.19
N THR A 55 2.77 -22.08 21.79
CA THR A 55 3.04 -22.46 23.17
C THR A 55 4.32 -23.29 23.21
N ARG A 56 5.23 -23.01 24.16
CA ARG A 56 6.51 -23.73 24.31
C ARG A 56 6.52 -24.76 25.43
N THR A 57 5.71 -24.55 26.46
CA THR A 57 5.62 -25.43 27.63
C THR A 57 4.17 -25.62 28.06
N PRO A 58 3.83 -26.71 28.77
CA PRO A 58 4.59 -27.95 28.88
C PRO A 58 4.54 -28.82 27.60
N SER A 59 3.59 -28.56 26.69
CA SER A 59 3.44 -29.27 25.40
C SER A 59 3.62 -28.28 24.25
N PRO A 60 4.77 -28.28 23.57
CA PRO A 60 5.03 -27.39 22.45
C PRO A 60 3.96 -27.56 21.37
N ALA A 61 3.18 -26.52 21.08
CA ALA A 61 2.10 -26.60 20.11
C ALA A 61 1.85 -25.26 19.43
N LEU A 62 1.42 -25.31 18.17
CA LEU A 62 0.87 -24.19 17.45
C LEU A 62 -0.65 -24.34 17.36
N THR A 63 -1.40 -23.36 17.82
CA THR A 63 -2.87 -23.34 17.73
C THR A 63 -3.34 -22.21 16.83
N LEU A 64 -4.27 -22.52 15.93
CA LEU A 64 -4.86 -21.60 14.96
C LEU A 64 -6.26 -21.20 15.41
N TYR A 65 -6.55 -19.90 15.39
CA TYR A 65 -7.84 -19.33 15.74
C TYR A 65 -8.39 -18.46 14.61
N LEU A 66 -9.71 -18.48 14.42
CA LEU A 66 -10.38 -17.69 13.38
C LEU A 66 -11.07 -16.44 13.95
N PRO A 67 -10.71 -15.24 13.47
CA PRO A 67 -11.57 -14.07 13.55
C PRO A 67 -12.95 -14.32 12.90
N PRO A 68 -14.04 -13.69 13.37
CA PRO A 68 -14.07 -12.73 14.49
C PRO A 68 -14.15 -13.39 15.87
N HIS A 69 -14.37 -14.71 15.99
CA HIS A 69 -14.75 -15.34 17.26
C HIS A 69 -13.58 -15.89 18.08
N LEU A 70 -12.37 -15.95 17.52
CA LEU A 70 -11.21 -16.62 18.12
C LEU A 70 -11.50 -18.07 18.55
N GLU A 71 -12.26 -18.82 17.74
CA GLU A 71 -12.44 -20.26 17.95
C GLU A 71 -11.17 -21.00 17.54
N ALA A 72 -10.64 -21.88 18.40
CA ALA A 72 -9.52 -22.75 18.06
C ALA A 72 -9.96 -23.78 17.02
N VAL A 73 -9.46 -23.67 15.78
CA VAL A 73 -9.89 -24.52 14.66
C VAL A 73 -8.86 -25.59 14.28
N SER A 74 -7.61 -25.42 14.69
CA SER A 74 -6.53 -26.34 14.36
C SER A 74 -5.44 -26.28 15.43
N ARG A 75 -4.81 -27.42 15.67
CA ARG A 75 -3.67 -27.54 16.57
C ARG A 75 -2.64 -28.47 15.95
N LEU A 76 -1.39 -28.04 15.99
CA LEU A 76 -0.23 -28.78 15.51
C LEU A 76 0.74 -28.94 16.67
N GLU A 77 0.94 -30.17 17.15
CA GLU A 77 1.99 -30.46 18.13
C GLU A 77 3.37 -30.27 17.46
N LEU A 78 4.26 -29.58 18.16
CA LEU A 78 5.62 -29.31 17.73
C LEU A 78 6.56 -30.30 18.42
N GLU A 79 7.54 -30.82 17.70
CA GLU A 79 8.49 -31.80 18.26
C GLU A 79 9.39 -31.21 19.36
N THR A 80 9.66 -29.91 19.29
CA THR A 80 10.50 -29.18 20.23
C THR A 80 9.94 -27.78 20.46
N PRO A 81 10.24 -27.12 21.59
CA PRO A 81 9.94 -25.70 21.78
C PRO A 81 10.52 -24.85 20.62
N MET A 82 9.67 -24.03 20.00
CA MET A 82 10.06 -23.11 18.93
C MET A 82 9.50 -21.71 19.19
N HIS A 83 10.16 -20.71 18.63
CA HIS A 83 9.75 -19.31 18.62
C HIS A 83 9.31 -18.89 17.22
N LEU A 84 8.39 -17.93 17.16
CA LEU A 84 8.09 -17.21 15.94
C LEU A 84 9.30 -16.41 15.48
N ALA A 85 9.83 -16.73 14.31
CA ALA A 85 10.95 -16.03 13.71
C ALA A 85 10.52 -15.08 12.57
N GLY A 86 9.36 -15.32 11.95
CA GLY A 86 8.82 -14.42 10.93
C GLY A 86 7.47 -14.89 10.38
N VAL A 87 6.77 -13.97 9.72
CA VAL A 87 5.50 -14.23 9.02
C VAL A 87 5.64 -13.78 7.57
N THR A 88 5.16 -14.61 6.63
CA THR A 88 5.11 -14.27 5.21
C THR A 88 3.83 -14.82 4.58
N GLY A 89 2.89 -13.93 4.25
CA GLY A 89 1.56 -14.32 3.78
C GLY A 89 0.86 -15.28 4.74
N THR A 90 0.50 -16.46 4.26
CA THR A 90 -0.17 -17.51 5.03
C THR A 90 0.79 -18.46 5.76
N ARG A 91 2.07 -18.09 5.90
CA ARG A 91 3.11 -18.93 6.50
C ARG A 91 3.80 -18.27 7.67
N MET A 92 4.14 -19.10 8.64
CA MET A 92 4.99 -18.76 9.77
C MET A 92 6.31 -19.49 9.63
N VAL A 93 7.40 -18.81 9.98
CA VAL A 93 8.70 -19.43 10.15
C VAL A 93 8.94 -19.57 11.64
N LEU A 94 9.05 -20.80 12.10
CA LEU A 94 9.35 -21.14 13.48
C LEU A 94 10.81 -21.58 13.57
N ALA A 95 11.50 -21.19 14.63
CA ALA A 95 12.89 -21.59 14.87
C ALA A 95 13.08 -22.03 16.32
N THR A 96 13.95 -23.01 16.56
CA THR A 96 14.40 -23.33 17.92
C THR A 96 15.18 -22.17 18.53
N PRO A 97 15.29 -22.08 19.87
CA PRO A 97 16.06 -21.03 20.53
C PRO A 97 17.51 -20.93 20.05
N ASP A 98 18.13 -22.05 19.69
CA ASP A 98 19.49 -22.11 19.14
C ASP A 98 19.57 -21.92 17.62
N ARG A 99 18.42 -21.71 16.96
CA ARG A 99 18.23 -21.48 15.52
C ARG A 99 18.85 -22.57 14.63
N LYS A 100 18.97 -23.80 15.14
CA LYS A 100 19.43 -24.95 14.35
C LYS A 100 18.32 -25.64 13.58
N HIS A 101 17.09 -25.59 14.10
CA HIS A 101 15.94 -26.21 13.46
C HIS A 101 14.95 -25.14 13.05
N ILE A 102 14.54 -25.17 11.78
CA ILE A 102 13.51 -24.31 11.22
C ILE A 102 12.33 -25.18 10.79
N THR A 103 11.13 -24.73 11.12
CA THR A 103 9.89 -25.26 10.55
C THR A 103 9.10 -24.14 9.92
N VAL A 104 8.74 -24.29 8.66
CA VAL A 104 7.72 -23.44 8.03
C VAL A 104 6.36 -24.08 8.23
N VAL A 105 5.45 -23.34 8.86
CA VAL A 105 4.07 -23.78 9.06
C VAL A 105 3.16 -22.95 8.16
N ARG A 106 2.43 -23.62 7.27
CA ARG A 106 1.39 -23.02 6.44
C ARG A 106 0.04 -23.13 7.17
N ALA A 107 -0.65 -22.01 7.29
CA ALA A 107 -2.05 -21.97 7.66
C ALA A 107 -2.92 -21.88 6.40
N ALA A 108 -3.87 -22.79 6.23
CA ALA A 108 -4.76 -22.80 5.07
C ALA A 108 -6.18 -23.18 5.50
N GLY A 109 -7.07 -22.18 5.55
CA GLY A 109 -8.42 -22.38 6.06
C GLY A 109 -8.40 -22.82 7.52
N ARG A 110 -8.87 -24.03 7.81
CA ARG A 110 -8.87 -24.63 9.16
C ARG A 110 -7.74 -25.64 9.39
N GLY A 111 -6.77 -25.71 8.47
CA GLY A 111 -5.67 -26.66 8.52
C GLY A 111 -4.31 -26.01 8.76
N LEU A 112 -3.43 -26.77 9.43
CA LEU A 112 -2.02 -26.46 9.57
C LEU A 112 -1.20 -27.55 8.88
N ALA A 113 -0.14 -27.14 8.17
CA ALA A 113 0.83 -28.07 7.59
C ALA A 113 2.24 -27.56 7.87
N ALA A 114 3.10 -28.45 8.37
CA ALA A 114 4.48 -28.13 8.71
C ALA A 114 5.47 -28.74 7.72
N GLN A 115 6.53 -27.99 7.42
CA GLN A 115 7.64 -28.42 6.60
C GLN A 115 8.94 -28.01 7.30
N LYS A 116 9.79 -29.00 7.63
CA LYS A 116 11.13 -28.73 8.16
C LYS A 116 12.02 -28.20 7.04
N ILE A 117 12.85 -27.21 7.36
CA ILE A 117 13.84 -26.64 6.46
C ILE A 117 15.23 -26.81 7.06
N ASP A 118 16.17 -27.24 6.23
CA ASP A 118 17.60 -27.26 6.55
C ASP A 118 18.34 -26.29 5.62
N PRO A 119 18.76 -25.10 6.10
CA PRO A 119 19.55 -24.17 5.29
C PRO A 119 21.01 -24.62 5.10
N GLY A 120 21.44 -25.71 5.74
CA GLY A 120 22.79 -26.28 5.66
C GLY A 120 23.87 -25.47 6.38
N THR A 121 23.54 -24.31 6.94
CA THR A 121 24.48 -23.44 7.68
C THR A 121 23.79 -22.76 8.87
N PRO A 122 24.52 -22.43 9.95
CA PRO A 122 23.95 -21.71 11.08
C PRO A 122 23.29 -20.39 10.68
N ILE A 123 22.15 -20.10 11.32
CA ILE A 123 21.30 -18.95 11.02
C ILE A 123 21.58 -17.83 12.02
N GLU A 124 22.01 -16.69 11.51
CA GLU A 124 22.20 -15.47 12.27
C GLU A 124 20.89 -14.70 12.48
N PHE A 125 19.97 -14.70 11.52
CA PHE A 125 18.65 -14.06 11.64
C PHE A 125 17.69 -14.58 10.56
N ILE A 126 16.39 -14.37 10.79
CA ILE A 126 15.29 -14.75 9.90
C ILE A 126 14.38 -13.53 9.76
N VAL A 127 13.97 -13.19 8.54
CA VAL A 127 13.00 -12.11 8.29
C VAL A 127 11.95 -12.60 7.30
N GLY A 128 10.68 -12.48 7.66
CA GLY A 128 9.56 -12.70 6.73
C GLY A 128 9.48 -11.55 5.72
N LEU A 129 9.42 -11.87 4.43
CA LEU A 129 9.26 -10.92 3.33
C LEU A 129 7.86 -11.04 2.71
N GLU A 130 7.58 -10.26 1.68
CA GLU A 130 6.38 -10.42 0.87
C GLU A 130 6.40 -11.72 0.04
N ARG A 131 5.27 -12.04 -0.61
CA ARG A 131 5.17 -13.11 -1.63
C ARG A 131 5.61 -14.51 -1.16
N ASN A 132 5.36 -14.86 0.10
CA ASN A 132 5.81 -16.13 0.71
C ASN A 132 7.34 -16.29 0.71
N GLN A 133 8.10 -15.20 0.75
CA GLN A 133 9.55 -15.24 0.81
C GLN A 133 10.05 -15.05 2.23
N VAL A 134 11.20 -15.64 2.52
CA VAL A 134 11.91 -15.52 3.80
C VAL A 134 13.36 -15.20 3.51
N LEU A 135 13.89 -14.19 4.17
CA LEU A 135 15.32 -13.89 4.15
C LEU A 135 16.01 -14.62 5.30
N PHE A 136 16.98 -15.46 4.97
CA PHE A 136 17.90 -16.03 5.92
C PHE A 136 19.22 -15.26 5.91
N GLY A 137 19.59 -14.75 7.07
CA GLY A 137 20.96 -14.36 7.37
C GLY A 137 21.74 -15.58 7.80
N LEU A 138 22.57 -16.12 6.91
CA LEU A 138 23.38 -17.30 7.16
C LEU A 138 24.83 -16.88 7.39
N LEU A 139 25.62 -17.75 8.02
CA LEU A 139 27.05 -17.49 8.21
C LEU A 139 27.72 -17.19 6.85
N LYS A 140 28.17 -15.93 6.66
CA LYS A 140 28.82 -15.38 5.44
C LYS A 140 27.93 -15.20 4.20
N LYS A 141 26.61 -15.38 4.26
CA LYS A 141 25.73 -15.16 3.09
C LYS A 141 24.30 -14.78 3.47
N LEU A 142 23.64 -14.06 2.58
CA LEU A 142 22.23 -13.71 2.68
C LEU A 142 21.47 -14.40 1.56
N GLU A 143 20.41 -15.11 1.89
CA GLU A 143 19.61 -15.84 0.90
C GLU A 143 18.12 -15.58 1.11
N VAL A 144 17.43 -15.24 0.02
CA VAL A 144 15.98 -15.22 -0.05
C VAL A 144 15.52 -16.61 -0.46
N TRP A 145 14.63 -17.18 0.33
CA TRP A 145 14.05 -18.50 0.12
C TRP A 145 12.56 -18.38 -0.16
N ASP A 146 12.04 -19.28 -0.99
CA ASP A 146 10.61 -19.48 -1.15
C ASP A 146 10.10 -20.37 -0.01
N ALA A 147 9.24 -19.84 0.85
CA ALA A 147 8.62 -20.59 1.94
C ALA A 147 7.58 -21.61 1.46
N VAL A 148 7.18 -21.60 0.18
CA VAL A 148 6.30 -22.63 -0.39
C VAL A 148 7.09 -23.89 -0.70
N SER A 149 8.17 -23.76 -1.49
CA SER A 149 8.98 -24.90 -1.91
C SER A 149 10.12 -25.23 -0.95
N SER A 150 10.41 -24.35 0.01
CA SER A 150 11.58 -24.40 0.89
C SER A 150 12.89 -24.47 0.11
N ARG A 151 13.01 -23.63 -0.93
CA ARG A 151 14.19 -23.55 -1.80
C ARG A 151 14.78 -22.15 -1.82
N PRO A 152 16.11 -22.00 -1.90
CA PRO A 152 16.73 -20.71 -2.15
C PRO A 152 16.33 -20.19 -3.54
N LEU A 153 15.94 -18.91 -3.60
CA LEU A 153 15.59 -18.20 -4.82
C LEU A 153 16.73 -17.28 -5.28
N LEU A 154 17.28 -16.51 -4.34
CA LEU A 154 18.22 -15.44 -4.64
C LEU A 154 19.25 -15.30 -3.53
N ARG A 155 20.51 -15.06 -3.91
CA ARG A 155 21.57 -14.67 -2.98
C ARG A 155 21.76 -13.16 -3.03
N LEU A 156 21.59 -12.49 -1.89
CA LEU A 156 21.76 -11.05 -1.79
C LEU A 156 23.20 -10.69 -1.41
N GLN A 157 23.72 -9.62 -1.99
CA GLN A 157 25.03 -9.06 -1.67
C GLN A 157 24.88 -7.74 -0.92
N LEU A 158 24.25 -7.78 0.26
CA LEU A 158 24.08 -6.59 1.10
C LEU A 158 25.24 -6.48 2.10
N GLN A 159 25.83 -5.29 2.19
CA GLN A 159 26.87 -5.00 3.18
C GLN A 159 26.25 -4.65 4.54
N LEU A 160 25.72 -5.66 5.23
CA LEU A 160 25.13 -5.44 6.55
C LEU A 160 26.19 -5.02 7.57
N PRO A 161 25.84 -4.16 8.55
CA PRO A 161 26.71 -3.86 9.67
C PRO A 161 27.06 -5.14 10.46
N SER A 162 28.20 -5.13 11.16
CA SER A 162 28.60 -6.24 12.02
C SER A 162 27.58 -6.48 13.15
N PRO A 163 27.38 -7.73 13.61
CA PRO A 163 26.57 -7.99 14.79
C PRO A 163 27.20 -7.36 16.06
N PRO A 164 26.42 -7.08 17.11
CA PRO A 164 24.97 -7.27 17.22
C PRO A 164 24.17 -6.22 16.41
N ARG A 165 23.06 -6.66 15.81
CA ARG A 165 22.17 -5.83 14.97
C ARG A 165 20.75 -6.36 15.02
N SER A 166 19.78 -5.47 14.83
CA SER A 166 18.38 -5.80 14.61
C SER A 166 18.04 -5.59 13.15
N ILE A 167 17.25 -6.51 12.58
CA ILE A 167 16.87 -6.49 11.17
C ILE A 167 15.40 -6.86 11.07
N GLY A 168 14.67 -6.17 10.21
CA GLY A 168 13.34 -6.57 9.79
C GLY A 168 13.03 -6.09 8.37
N ALA A 169 11.79 -6.30 7.97
CA ALA A 169 11.30 -5.92 6.66
C ALA A 169 10.27 -4.80 6.75
N ALA A 170 10.25 -4.01 5.69
CA ALA A 170 9.16 -3.14 5.27
C ALA A 170 8.84 -3.48 3.81
N GLN A 171 7.75 -2.95 3.26
CA GLN A 171 7.35 -3.21 1.87
C GLN A 171 8.52 -2.92 0.90
N GLY A 172 9.06 -3.98 0.28
CA GLY A 172 10.18 -3.92 -0.66
C GLY A 172 11.57 -3.53 -0.07
N HIS A 173 11.70 -3.40 1.26
CA HIS A 173 12.92 -2.93 1.90
C HIS A 173 13.31 -3.79 3.11
N LEU A 174 14.59 -3.77 3.46
CA LEU A 174 15.09 -4.20 4.77
C LEU A 174 15.52 -2.99 5.55
N TRP A 175 15.21 -2.97 6.84
CA TRP A 175 15.79 -2.01 7.78
C TRP A 175 16.79 -2.73 8.68
N VAL A 176 17.84 -2.02 9.07
CA VAL A 176 18.89 -2.51 9.97
C VAL A 176 19.27 -1.44 10.96
N THR A 177 19.30 -1.79 12.24
CA THR A 177 19.77 -0.93 13.33
C THR A 177 20.81 -1.65 14.17
N ARG A 178 21.61 -0.89 14.92
CA ARG A 178 22.53 -1.43 15.93
C ARG A 178 22.09 -0.95 17.32
N PRO A 179 22.20 -1.79 18.36
CA PRO A 179 21.91 -1.37 19.73
C PRO A 179 22.68 -0.10 20.10
N GLY A 180 21.97 0.90 20.64
CA GLY A 180 22.55 2.17 21.09
C GLY A 180 22.95 3.15 19.96
N SER A 181 22.75 2.78 18.69
CA SER A 181 23.04 3.66 17.55
C SER A 181 21.86 4.58 17.27
N ASP A 182 22.12 5.81 16.87
CA ASP A 182 21.13 6.75 16.32
C ASP A 182 20.97 6.63 14.79
N GLU A 183 21.41 5.50 14.23
CA GLU A 183 21.44 5.27 12.79
C GLU A 183 20.53 4.10 12.41
N VAL A 184 19.81 4.26 11.31
CA VAL A 184 19.11 3.19 10.63
C VAL A 184 19.56 3.12 9.17
N LEU A 185 19.82 1.90 8.71
CA LEU A 185 20.15 1.61 7.31
C LEU A 185 18.93 0.97 6.64
N ILE A 186 18.51 1.53 5.52
CA ILE A 186 17.45 0.98 4.67
C ILE A 186 18.10 0.40 3.42
N TYR A 187 17.87 -0.88 3.14
CA TYR A 187 18.31 -1.53 1.92
C TYR A 187 17.10 -1.78 1.03
N ARG A 188 17.15 -1.26 -0.19
CA ARG A 188 16.16 -1.61 -1.20
C ARG A 188 16.41 -3.04 -1.69
N LEU A 189 15.39 -3.90 -1.65
CA LEU A 189 15.57 -5.32 -2.00
C LEU A 189 15.81 -5.56 -3.49
N SER A 190 15.40 -4.64 -4.37
CA SER A 190 15.54 -4.80 -5.82
C SER A 190 16.98 -4.69 -6.32
N ASP A 191 17.79 -3.80 -5.73
CA ASP A 191 19.18 -3.56 -6.15
C ASP A 191 20.20 -3.63 -5.00
N GLY A 192 19.74 -3.76 -3.75
CA GLY A 192 20.59 -3.82 -2.58
C GLY A 192 21.21 -2.49 -2.15
N ARG A 193 20.83 -1.35 -2.76
CA ARG A 193 21.41 -0.05 -2.42
C ARG A 193 21.07 0.33 -0.97
N PRO A 194 22.07 0.68 -0.13
CA PRO A 194 21.84 1.16 1.22
C PRO A 194 21.54 2.66 1.23
N PHE A 195 20.63 3.06 2.12
CA PHE A 195 20.32 4.44 2.45
C PHE A 195 20.49 4.61 3.96
N ARG A 196 21.38 5.53 4.35
CA ARG A 196 21.69 5.78 5.76
C ARG A 196 20.91 6.98 6.26
N HIS A 197 20.29 6.80 7.41
CA HIS A 197 19.49 7.82 8.10
C HIS A 197 20.03 8.02 9.51
N VAL A 198 20.23 9.27 9.90
CA VAL A 198 20.60 9.65 11.27
C VAL A 198 19.35 10.20 11.94
N VAL A 199 18.90 9.53 13.00
CA VAL A 199 17.66 9.79 13.70
C VAL A 199 17.82 10.90 14.74
N GLY A 200 19.05 11.07 15.26
CA GLY A 200 19.39 12.08 16.27
C GLY A 200 19.26 11.60 17.72
N ALA A 201 18.75 10.38 17.94
CA ALA A 201 18.69 9.71 19.23
C ALA A 201 18.84 8.19 19.05
N PRO A 202 19.39 7.46 20.05
CA PRO A 202 19.51 6.01 19.99
C PRO A 202 18.19 5.31 19.67
N VAL A 203 18.21 4.40 18.69
CA VAL A 203 17.05 3.58 18.33
C VAL A 203 16.97 2.38 19.28
N GLU A 204 15.87 2.34 20.03
CA GLU A 204 15.58 1.31 21.04
C GLU A 204 14.78 0.15 20.43
N ASP A 205 13.83 0.46 19.54
CA ASP A 205 12.98 -0.51 18.86
C ASP A 205 12.53 -0.01 17.48
N VAL A 206 12.07 -0.91 16.62
CA VAL A 206 11.54 -0.59 15.29
C VAL A 206 10.20 -1.28 15.08
N ILE A 207 9.14 -0.49 15.01
CA ILE A 207 7.79 -0.97 14.71
C ILE A 207 7.61 -0.95 13.19
N CYS A 208 7.42 -2.12 12.61
CA CYS A 208 7.25 -2.31 11.18
C CYS A 208 6.08 -3.23 10.85
N HIS A 209 5.62 -3.16 9.61
CA HIS A 209 4.64 -4.09 9.06
C HIS A 209 5.04 -4.42 7.62
N ALA A 210 4.97 -5.70 7.22
CA ALA A 210 5.50 -6.15 5.93
C ALA A 210 4.79 -5.48 4.73
N ALA A 211 3.51 -5.13 4.87
CA ALA A 211 2.75 -4.41 3.86
C ALA A 211 2.89 -2.87 3.92
N SER A 212 3.69 -2.34 4.86
CA SER A 212 3.89 -0.90 5.04
C SER A 212 5.23 -0.46 4.46
N PRO A 213 5.30 0.61 3.65
CA PRO A 213 6.56 1.24 3.29
C PRO A 213 7.10 2.16 4.40
N VAL A 214 6.43 2.23 5.56
CA VAL A 214 6.78 3.08 6.69
C VAL A 214 7.26 2.23 7.86
N ILE A 215 8.31 2.66 8.54
CA ILE A 215 8.69 2.15 9.84
C ILE A 215 8.60 3.26 10.89
N VAL A 216 8.38 2.87 12.14
CA VAL A 216 8.43 3.79 13.29
C VAL A 216 9.60 3.36 14.16
N LEU A 217 10.56 4.27 14.30
CA LEU A 217 11.75 4.14 15.13
C LEU A 217 11.36 4.65 16.53
N VAL A 218 11.46 3.77 17.51
CA VAL A 218 11.31 4.12 18.92
C VAL A 218 12.67 4.58 19.42
N THR A 219 12.73 5.79 19.96
CA THR A 219 13.99 6.36 20.47
C THR A 219 13.81 6.85 21.90
N SER A 220 14.93 7.11 22.57
CA SER A 220 14.93 7.71 23.90
C SER A 220 14.31 9.11 23.96
N GLN A 221 14.10 9.77 22.81
CA GLN A 221 13.51 11.12 22.70
C GLN A 221 12.08 11.14 22.15
N GLY A 222 11.52 9.97 21.80
CA GLY A 222 10.19 9.88 21.20
C GLY A 222 10.14 8.99 19.98
N LEU A 223 9.05 9.12 19.22
CA LEU A 223 8.78 8.31 18.03
C LEU A 223 9.17 9.06 16.76
N VAL A 224 9.92 8.39 15.89
CA VAL A 224 10.30 8.92 14.57
C VAL A 224 9.79 8.01 13.48
N ARG A 225 8.97 8.57 12.59
CA ARG A 225 8.52 7.90 11.37
C ARG A 225 9.60 8.02 10.30
N LEU A 226 9.91 6.91 9.63
CA LEU A 226 10.73 6.86 8.43
C LEU A 226 9.94 6.24 7.28
N HIS A 227 9.78 6.99 6.19
CA HIS A 227 9.24 6.43 4.94
C HIS A 227 10.37 5.78 4.13
N CYS A 228 10.33 4.47 3.95
CA CYS A 228 11.43 3.71 3.33
C CYS A 228 11.61 4.06 1.85
N LEU A 229 10.53 4.28 1.10
CA LEU A 229 10.61 4.69 -0.32
C LEU A 229 11.03 6.16 -0.51
N ALA A 230 10.41 7.08 0.22
CA ALA A 230 10.67 8.51 0.09
C ALA A 230 11.91 8.98 0.86
N HIS A 231 12.49 8.11 1.69
CA HIS A 231 13.65 8.40 2.54
C HIS A 231 13.47 9.65 3.40
N SER A 232 12.25 9.88 3.90
CA SER A 232 11.89 11.04 4.70
C SER A 232 11.63 10.67 6.16
N LEU A 233 12.14 11.51 7.07
CA LEU A 233 11.98 11.38 8.52
C LEU A 233 10.98 12.42 9.02
N SER A 234 10.15 12.04 9.99
CA SER A 234 9.25 12.98 10.67
C SER A 234 9.01 12.52 12.10
N VAL A 235 9.10 13.43 13.07
CA VAL A 235 8.71 13.15 14.45
C VAL A 235 7.20 12.90 14.49
N LEU A 236 6.78 11.89 15.25
CA LEU A 236 5.37 11.61 15.49
C LEU A 236 4.94 12.18 16.84
N ASP A 237 3.85 12.94 16.82
CA ASP A 237 3.13 13.34 18.02
C ASP A 237 2.05 12.29 18.32
N ALA A 238 2.32 11.43 19.30
CA ALA A 238 1.44 10.36 19.73
C ALA A 238 1.60 10.16 21.25
N PRO A 239 0.55 9.68 21.96
CA PRO A 239 0.56 9.49 23.40
C PRO A 239 1.37 8.23 23.79
N TRP A 240 2.64 8.20 23.43
CA TRP A 240 3.57 7.11 23.68
C TRP A 240 4.41 7.36 24.94
N THR A 241 4.72 6.28 25.64
CA THR A 241 5.67 6.26 26.76
C THR A 241 6.62 5.07 26.61
N THR A 242 7.82 5.16 27.18
CA THR A 242 8.82 4.09 27.13
C THR A 242 8.26 2.76 27.63
N GLY A 243 8.48 1.69 26.87
CA GLY A 243 7.98 0.34 27.17
C GLY A 243 6.53 0.08 26.75
N MET A 244 5.82 1.08 26.22
CA MET A 244 4.47 0.91 25.70
C MET A 244 4.48 -0.02 24.46
N PRO A 245 3.65 -1.08 24.43
CA PRO A 245 3.51 -1.92 23.24
C PRO A 245 2.94 -1.13 22.06
N LEU A 246 3.57 -1.27 20.89
CA LEU A 246 3.17 -0.62 19.64
C LEU A 246 3.00 -1.63 18.51
N ALA A 247 2.15 -1.31 17.53
CA ALA A 247 2.06 -2.02 16.25
C ALA A 247 1.56 -1.10 15.14
N GLN A 248 1.87 -1.42 13.88
CA GLN A 248 1.27 -0.74 12.73
C GLN A 248 0.05 -1.49 12.22
N LEU A 249 -1.06 -0.79 11.98
CA LEU A 249 -2.24 -1.28 11.28
C LEU A 249 -2.26 -0.72 9.85
N VAL A 250 -2.24 -1.60 8.85
CA VAL A 250 -2.16 -1.23 7.43
C VAL A 250 -3.44 -1.63 6.70
N ALA A 251 -4.26 -0.65 6.33
CA ALA A 251 -5.51 -0.87 5.59
C ALA A 251 -5.45 -0.16 4.23
N GLY A 252 -4.90 -0.84 3.22
CA GLY A 252 -4.63 -0.21 1.92
C GLY A 252 -3.52 0.84 2.04
N ASP A 253 -3.81 2.06 1.60
CA ASP A 253 -2.87 3.19 1.69
C ASP A 253 -2.91 3.91 3.06
N ASP A 254 -3.91 3.60 3.90
CA ASP A 254 -4.03 4.16 5.24
C ASP A 254 -3.22 3.33 6.25
N ILE A 255 -2.27 3.99 6.90
CA ILE A 255 -1.37 3.36 7.87
C ILE A 255 -1.52 4.08 9.19
N SER A 256 -1.80 3.33 10.25
CA SER A 256 -1.93 3.87 11.59
C SER A 256 -0.98 3.17 12.56
N LEU A 257 -0.44 3.92 13.50
CA LEU A 257 0.23 3.40 14.68
C LEU A 257 -0.82 3.15 15.76
N LEU A 258 -0.78 1.95 16.34
CA LEU A 258 -1.56 1.57 17.52
C LEU A 258 -0.63 1.51 18.73
N GLY A 259 -1.11 1.99 19.87
CA GLY A 259 -0.43 1.81 21.15
C GLY A 259 -1.44 1.65 22.28
N ILE A 260 -0.98 1.11 23.40
CA ILE A 260 -1.82 0.94 24.58
C ILE A 260 -1.04 1.17 25.87
N GLY A 261 -1.51 2.13 26.68
CA GLY A 261 -0.89 2.45 27.95
C GLY A 261 -0.99 1.32 28.97
N ALA A 262 -0.08 1.35 29.95
CA ALA A 262 -0.14 0.42 31.07
C ALA A 262 -1.44 0.63 31.86
N GLY A 263 -2.29 -0.40 31.92
CA GLY A 263 -3.57 -0.35 32.61
C GLY A 263 -4.74 0.23 31.79
N GLU A 264 -4.50 0.74 30.58
CA GLU A 264 -5.57 1.18 29.69
C GLU A 264 -6.25 -0.02 29.04
N SER A 265 -7.58 0.01 28.96
CA SER A 265 -8.38 -1.04 28.31
C SER A 265 -8.45 -0.88 26.79
N GLU A 266 -8.39 0.36 26.30
CA GLU A 266 -8.57 0.72 24.88
C GLU A 266 -7.24 1.19 24.28
N PRO A 267 -6.89 0.74 23.06
CA PRO A 267 -5.72 1.27 22.37
C PRO A 267 -6.02 2.67 21.81
N TRP A 268 -5.01 3.53 21.82
CA TRP A 268 -5.03 4.74 21.01
C TRP A 268 -4.56 4.45 19.58
N ARG A 269 -4.95 5.30 18.64
CA ARG A 269 -4.62 5.19 17.23
C ARG A 269 -4.17 6.54 16.68
N ALA A 270 -3.01 6.57 16.03
CA ALA A 270 -2.47 7.75 15.37
C ALA A 270 -2.22 7.46 13.87
N PRO A 271 -2.73 8.26 12.93
CA PRO A 271 -2.43 8.09 11.51
C PRO A 271 -0.98 8.46 11.22
N ILE A 272 -0.25 7.57 10.53
CA ILE A 272 1.16 7.76 10.16
C ILE A 272 1.39 7.71 8.64
N SER A 273 0.39 7.35 7.84
CA SER A 273 0.36 7.53 6.38
C SER A 273 -1.09 7.54 5.89
N GLY A 274 -1.30 7.96 4.64
CA GLY A 274 -2.63 8.06 4.02
C GLY A 274 -3.31 9.40 4.25
N ALA A 275 -4.60 9.48 3.96
CA ALA A 275 -5.35 10.75 3.91
C ALA A 275 -5.45 11.47 5.27
N GLY A 276 -5.31 10.74 6.37
CA GLY A 276 -5.38 11.29 7.72
C GLY A 276 -4.03 11.64 8.36
N ALA A 277 -2.90 11.38 7.70
CA ALA A 277 -1.59 11.61 8.30
C ALA A 277 -1.21 13.11 8.29
N PRO A 278 -0.64 13.64 9.39
CA PRO A 278 -0.19 15.03 9.42
C PRO A 278 0.92 15.27 8.39
N VAL A 279 0.79 16.35 7.62
CA VAL A 279 1.78 16.80 6.63
C VAL A 279 2.88 17.58 7.35
N GLY A 280 3.63 16.90 8.21
CA GLY A 280 4.81 17.46 8.88
C GLY A 280 6.07 16.86 8.27
N THR A 281 6.70 17.56 7.32
CA THR A 281 7.94 17.09 6.69
C THR A 281 9.13 17.77 7.35
N ILE A 282 9.97 17.01 8.05
CA ILE A 282 11.35 17.40 8.31
C ILE A 282 12.16 16.77 7.18
N SER A 283 12.50 17.54 6.16
CA SER A 283 13.30 17.03 5.06
C SER A 283 14.75 16.86 5.53
N ALA A 284 15.09 15.66 6.02
CA ALA A 284 16.48 15.26 6.14
C ALA A 284 17.00 14.95 4.73
N GLU A 285 17.88 15.78 4.18
CA GLU A 285 18.50 15.48 2.89
C GLU A 285 19.31 14.17 3.04
N PRO A 286 19.00 13.12 2.26
CA PRO A 286 19.81 11.90 2.27
C PRO A 286 21.21 12.26 1.79
N SER A 287 22.22 12.05 2.64
CA SER A 287 23.60 12.29 2.22
C SER A 287 23.99 11.21 1.21
N ASP A 288 24.04 11.56 -0.08
CA ASP A 288 24.46 10.67 -1.18
C ASP A 288 25.99 10.41 -1.20
N GLN A 289 26.70 10.87 -0.16
CA GLN A 289 28.13 10.61 -0.05
C GLN A 289 28.39 9.13 0.27
N PRO A 290 29.28 8.45 -0.49
CA PRO A 290 29.76 7.13 -0.14
C PRO A 290 30.27 7.12 1.30
N VAL A 291 30.16 5.96 1.96
CA VAL A 291 30.51 5.77 3.37
C VAL A 291 32.02 5.99 3.57
N GLY A 292 32.43 7.25 3.69
CA GLY A 292 33.76 7.66 4.12
C GLY A 292 33.97 7.39 5.60
N ALA A 293 35.22 7.19 6.01
CA ALA A 293 35.59 6.86 7.38
C ALA A 293 35.01 7.90 8.36
N ALA A 294 34.35 7.42 9.42
CA ALA A 294 33.64 8.24 10.41
C ALA A 294 34.48 9.36 11.05
N ALA A 295 35.81 9.27 10.98
CA ALA A 295 36.74 10.28 11.46
C ALA A 295 36.69 11.60 10.64
N ASP A 296 36.46 11.53 9.33
CA ASP A 296 36.48 12.72 8.45
C ASP A 296 35.20 13.56 8.61
N ARG A 297 34.04 12.90 8.80
CA ARG A 297 32.75 13.58 9.02
C ARG A 297 32.70 14.33 10.36
N LEU A 298 33.34 13.79 11.41
CA LEU A 298 33.45 14.44 12.73
C LEU A 298 34.31 15.71 12.69
N ARG A 299 35.32 15.75 11.81
CA ARG A 299 36.17 16.93 11.59
C ARG A 299 35.40 18.03 10.85
N GLU A 300 34.68 17.70 9.79
CA GLU A 300 33.87 18.67 9.04
C GLU A 300 32.72 19.27 9.87
N MET A 301 32.09 18.49 10.75
CA MET A 301 31.03 19.00 11.63
C MET A 301 31.57 20.01 12.67
N ARG A 302 32.76 19.78 13.23
CA ARG A 302 33.40 20.73 14.16
C ARG A 302 33.78 22.04 13.46
N GLU A 303 34.19 21.97 12.20
CA GLU A 303 34.55 23.16 11.41
C GLU A 303 33.34 23.96 10.92
N ARG A 304 32.16 23.34 10.77
CA ARG A 304 30.89 24.05 10.48
C ARG A 304 30.31 24.75 11.70
N ALA A 305 30.35 24.11 12.88
CA ALA A 305 29.85 24.70 14.12
C ALA A 305 30.63 25.96 14.53
N ALA A 306 31.90 26.07 14.15
CA ALA A 306 32.73 27.24 14.41
C ALA A 306 32.43 28.46 13.50
N ARG A 307 31.62 28.30 12.44
CA ARG A 307 31.43 29.34 11.39
C ARG A 307 30.05 29.99 11.33
N GLY A 308 29.07 29.54 12.11
CA GLY A 308 27.67 29.95 11.95
C GLY A 308 27.11 30.80 13.09
N GLY A 309 27.51 32.07 13.18
CA GLY A 309 26.87 33.07 14.04
C GLY A 309 26.86 34.42 13.34
N GLY A 310 25.73 34.80 12.73
CA GLY A 310 25.54 36.14 12.16
C GLY A 310 24.51 36.22 11.01
N GLU A 311 23.35 36.78 11.35
CA GLU A 311 22.60 37.81 10.59
C GLU A 311 22.15 37.57 9.13
N LEU A 312 20.82 37.62 8.90
CA LEU A 312 20.22 38.50 7.87
C LEU A 312 18.69 38.61 8.01
N VAL A 313 18.23 39.87 8.09
CA VAL A 313 16.85 40.36 8.03
C VAL A 313 16.63 41.07 6.69
N ALA A 314 15.47 40.80 6.07
CA ALA A 314 14.68 41.59 5.11
C ALA A 314 15.33 42.21 3.85
N ASP A 315 14.73 42.00 2.65
CA ASP A 315 13.69 42.94 2.16
C ASP A 315 12.99 42.53 0.84
N LEU A 316 11.75 43.04 0.73
CA LEU A 316 10.94 43.45 -0.44
C LEU A 316 10.28 42.47 -1.43
N ALA A 317 8.97 42.36 -1.17
CA ALA A 317 7.81 42.37 -2.05
C ALA A 317 7.95 43.00 -3.47
N GLY A 318 7.40 42.27 -4.45
CA GLY A 318 7.01 42.78 -5.77
C GLY A 318 5.74 42.06 -6.25
N ALA A 319 4.62 42.78 -6.33
CA ALA A 319 3.33 42.28 -6.78
C ALA A 319 3.29 42.06 -8.30
N GLN A 320 2.90 40.87 -8.75
CA GLN A 320 2.49 40.60 -10.13
C GLN A 320 1.12 39.89 -10.20
N ARG A 321 0.36 40.31 -11.22
CA ARG A 321 -1.02 39.94 -11.60
C ARG A 321 -1.27 38.43 -11.69
N PRO A 322 -2.54 37.97 -11.58
CA PRO A 322 -2.87 36.55 -11.56
C PRO A 322 -2.55 35.90 -12.91
N ALA A 323 -1.44 35.17 -12.94
CA ALA A 323 -1.16 34.21 -13.99
C ALA A 323 -2.20 33.08 -13.88
N SER A 324 -2.85 32.78 -14.99
CA SER A 324 -3.57 31.51 -15.17
C SER A 324 -2.66 30.36 -14.74
N VAL A 325 -3.20 29.47 -13.92
CA VAL A 325 -2.53 28.34 -13.27
C VAL A 325 -1.77 27.46 -14.27
N VAL A 326 -0.48 27.78 -14.50
CA VAL A 326 0.51 26.83 -14.98
C VAL A 326 0.94 26.04 -13.74
N ARG A 327 0.19 25.01 -13.37
CA ARG A 327 0.67 24.00 -12.42
C ARG A 327 1.93 23.41 -13.04
N ASN A 328 3.09 23.64 -12.44
CA ASN A 328 4.34 22.98 -12.81
C ASN A 328 4.11 21.45 -12.74
N ARG A 329 3.99 20.80 -13.90
CA ARG A 329 3.71 19.36 -14.06
C ARG A 329 4.97 18.52 -13.77
N THR A 330 5.66 18.81 -12.67
CA THR A 330 6.93 18.17 -12.25
C THR A 330 6.79 16.65 -12.10
N TRP A 331 5.61 16.17 -11.73
CA TRP A 331 5.33 14.74 -11.58
C TRP A 331 5.40 13.96 -12.90
N ARG A 332 5.36 14.63 -14.06
CA ARG A 332 5.45 13.97 -15.38
C ARG A 332 6.86 13.68 -15.83
N GLU A 333 7.87 14.36 -15.30
CA GLU A 333 9.26 14.19 -15.72
C GLU A 333 9.76 12.74 -15.54
N PRO A 334 9.51 12.06 -14.41
CA PRO A 334 9.84 10.64 -14.26
C PRO A 334 9.13 9.75 -15.27
N LEU A 335 7.88 10.10 -15.65
CA LEU A 335 7.12 9.36 -16.66
C LEU A 335 7.65 9.56 -18.06
N VAL A 336 8.10 10.77 -18.40
CA VAL A 336 8.78 11.04 -19.69
C VAL A 336 10.04 10.21 -19.80
N ALA A 337 10.89 10.24 -18.77
CA ALA A 337 12.14 9.47 -18.74
C ALA A 337 11.87 7.97 -18.92
N PHE A 338 10.91 7.43 -18.14
CA PHE A 338 10.48 6.04 -18.28
C PHE A 338 9.91 5.74 -19.67
N GLY A 339 9.04 6.59 -20.21
CA GLY A 339 8.40 6.40 -21.51
C GLY A 339 9.40 6.33 -22.66
N LEU A 340 10.44 7.17 -22.62
CA LEU A 340 11.54 7.17 -23.61
C LEU A 340 12.34 5.87 -23.58
N GLU A 341 12.62 5.34 -22.39
CA GLU A 341 13.34 4.06 -22.27
C GLU A 341 12.44 2.87 -22.66
N ALA A 342 11.18 2.88 -22.22
CA ALA A 342 10.22 1.83 -22.54
C ALA A 342 9.96 1.73 -24.05
N SER A 343 9.84 2.87 -24.76
CA SER A 343 9.61 2.93 -26.21
C SER A 343 10.81 2.43 -27.03
N ARG A 344 12.04 2.60 -26.52
CA ARG A 344 13.27 2.10 -27.15
C ARG A 344 13.49 0.60 -27.03
N GLY A 345 12.71 -0.11 -26.22
CA GLY A 345 12.98 -1.52 -25.96
C GLY A 345 13.85 -1.78 -24.73
N ASN A 346 14.24 -0.75 -23.97
CA ASN A 346 15.07 -0.90 -22.78
C ASN A 346 14.26 -1.35 -21.55
N GLU A 347 14.90 -2.10 -20.65
CA GLU A 347 14.30 -2.45 -19.38
C GLU A 347 14.30 -1.21 -18.48
N ALA A 348 13.11 -0.75 -18.09
CA ALA A 348 12.92 0.43 -17.25
C ALA A 348 11.93 0.10 -16.14
N GLU A 349 12.22 0.58 -14.93
CA GLU A 349 11.34 0.44 -13.79
C GLU A 349 10.22 1.49 -13.87
N VAL A 350 8.95 1.06 -13.75
CA VAL A 350 7.81 1.97 -13.74
C VAL A 350 7.93 2.92 -12.54
N PRO A 351 7.95 4.24 -12.73
CA PRO A 351 8.15 5.17 -11.63
C PRO A 351 6.99 5.12 -10.63
N ILE A 352 7.31 5.31 -9.36
CA ILE A 352 6.32 5.46 -8.28
C ILE A 352 5.88 6.93 -8.27
N ILE A 353 4.58 7.15 -8.41
CA ILE A 353 3.98 8.49 -8.41
C ILE A 353 3.18 8.66 -7.12
N ALA A 354 3.36 9.81 -6.47
CA ALA A 354 2.65 10.18 -5.24
C ALA A 354 1.13 10.31 -5.49
N VAL A 355 0.34 10.29 -4.42
CA VAL A 355 -1.14 10.33 -4.50
C VAL A 355 -1.66 11.74 -4.78
N ASP A 356 -0.86 12.78 -4.53
CA ASP A 356 -1.21 14.20 -4.53
C ASP A 356 -1.18 14.90 -5.91
N ASN A 357 -1.15 14.12 -6.99
CA ASN A 357 -1.22 14.63 -8.37
C ASN A 357 -2.39 14.00 -9.12
N GLU A 358 -2.70 14.51 -10.32
CA GLU A 358 -3.87 14.11 -11.08
C GLU A 358 -3.91 12.59 -11.38
N LEU A 359 -2.74 11.97 -11.58
CA LEU A 359 -2.63 10.53 -11.80
C LEU A 359 -2.84 9.73 -10.51
N GLY A 360 -2.20 10.17 -9.42
CA GLY A 360 -2.39 9.61 -8.08
C GLY A 360 -3.85 9.65 -7.63
N GLU A 361 -4.49 10.82 -7.72
CA GLU A 361 -5.90 11.03 -7.42
C GLU A 361 -6.82 10.15 -8.26
N LEU A 362 -6.55 10.00 -9.57
CA LEU A 362 -7.32 9.12 -10.44
C LEU A 362 -7.21 7.65 -9.99
N THR A 363 -6.00 7.18 -9.70
CA THR A 363 -5.77 5.79 -9.28
C THR A 363 -6.45 5.49 -7.95
N HIS A 364 -6.40 6.43 -7.01
CA HIS A 364 -7.06 6.34 -5.72
C HIS A 364 -8.59 6.36 -5.86
N ARG A 365 -9.13 7.32 -6.61
CA ARG A 365 -10.58 7.45 -6.89
C ARG A 365 -11.16 6.18 -7.51
N LEU A 366 -10.42 5.54 -8.40
CA LEU A 366 -10.86 4.31 -9.06
C LEU A 366 -10.58 3.04 -8.25
N GLY A 367 -9.88 3.14 -7.11
CA GLY A 367 -9.51 2.01 -6.27
C GLY A 367 -8.58 1.02 -6.97
N LEU A 368 -7.74 1.50 -7.90
CA LEU A 368 -6.92 0.61 -8.74
C LEU A 368 -5.93 -0.21 -7.92
N SER A 369 -5.91 -1.52 -8.19
CA SER A 369 -4.90 -2.44 -7.69
C SER A 369 -3.49 -1.99 -8.09
N GLY A 370 -2.46 -2.46 -7.37
CA GLY A 370 -1.06 -2.12 -7.68
C GLY A 370 -0.65 -2.48 -9.12
N SER A 371 -1.16 -3.59 -9.66
CA SER A 371 -0.89 -4.00 -11.06
C SER A 371 -1.55 -3.05 -12.05
N ALA A 372 -2.84 -2.74 -11.87
CA ALA A 372 -3.58 -1.81 -12.72
C ALA A 372 -3.01 -0.38 -12.67
N ARG A 373 -2.58 0.07 -11.49
CA ARG A 373 -1.90 1.34 -11.28
C ARG A 373 -0.61 1.42 -12.09
N ARG A 374 0.26 0.41 -12.00
CA ARG A 374 1.49 0.31 -12.80
C ARG A 374 1.23 0.27 -14.31
N ALA A 375 0.20 -0.45 -14.74
CA ALA A 375 -0.22 -0.47 -16.13
C ALA A 375 -0.68 0.91 -16.64
N LEU A 376 -1.48 1.63 -15.85
CA LEU A 376 -1.93 2.98 -16.19
C LEU A 376 -0.73 3.95 -16.31
N LEU A 377 0.18 3.92 -15.33
CA LEU A 377 1.43 4.69 -15.34
C LEU A 377 2.25 4.44 -16.60
N ALA A 378 2.49 3.17 -16.93
CA ALA A 378 3.30 2.79 -18.08
C ALA A 378 2.67 3.22 -19.41
N LEU A 379 1.37 3.00 -19.59
CA LEU A 379 0.67 3.38 -20.82
C LEU A 379 0.53 4.90 -20.96
N TYR A 380 0.37 5.63 -19.85
CA TYR A 380 0.31 7.08 -19.88
C TYR A 380 1.67 7.71 -20.17
N ALA A 381 2.76 7.17 -19.60
CA ALA A 381 4.11 7.58 -19.93
C ALA A 381 4.43 7.44 -21.43
N LEU A 382 4.00 6.32 -22.04
CA LEU A 382 4.13 6.07 -23.47
C LEU A 382 3.33 7.06 -24.32
N TYR A 383 2.12 7.40 -23.87
CA TYR A 383 1.32 8.47 -24.49
C TYR A 383 2.04 9.83 -24.44
N ILE A 384 2.63 10.22 -23.31
CA ILE A 384 3.34 11.50 -23.15
C ILE A 384 4.51 11.61 -24.14
N VAL A 385 5.23 10.53 -24.39
CA VAL A 385 6.38 10.51 -25.32
C VAL A 385 5.98 10.33 -26.79
N GLY A 386 4.68 10.37 -27.11
CA GLY A 386 4.18 10.27 -28.48
C GLY A 386 4.02 8.85 -29.03
N GLU A 387 4.15 7.82 -28.19
CA GLU A 387 4.00 6.40 -28.54
C GLU A 387 2.78 5.79 -27.84
N PRO A 388 1.56 6.26 -28.12
CA PRO A 388 0.37 5.98 -27.29
C PRO A 388 -0.06 4.51 -27.27
N ALA A 389 0.44 3.68 -28.18
CA ALA A 389 0.13 2.27 -28.27
C ALA A 389 1.40 1.44 -28.26
N ILE A 390 1.39 0.32 -27.53
CA ILE A 390 2.56 -0.55 -27.38
C ILE A 390 2.13 -2.01 -27.51
N SER A 391 3.04 -2.89 -27.95
CA SER A 391 2.72 -4.31 -28.11
C SER A 391 2.42 -4.96 -26.76
N ILE A 392 1.47 -5.90 -26.75
CA ILE A 392 1.05 -6.62 -25.54
C ILE A 392 2.24 -7.27 -24.84
N ALA A 393 3.10 -7.96 -25.60
CA ALA A 393 4.29 -8.63 -25.06
C ALA A 393 5.25 -7.67 -24.35
N ARG A 394 5.34 -6.44 -24.84
CA ARG A 394 6.22 -5.42 -24.28
C ARG A 394 5.64 -4.81 -23.01
N VAL A 395 4.33 -4.58 -22.98
CA VAL A 395 3.64 -4.18 -21.74
C VAL A 395 3.79 -5.26 -20.68
N SER A 396 3.60 -6.53 -21.03
CA SER A 396 3.75 -7.61 -20.04
C SER A 396 5.17 -7.71 -19.50
N GLN A 397 6.19 -7.46 -20.33
CA GLN A 397 7.58 -7.41 -19.88
C GLN A 397 7.80 -6.29 -18.86
N VAL A 398 7.32 -5.07 -19.15
CA VAL A 398 7.42 -3.91 -18.26
C VAL A 398 6.69 -4.14 -16.93
N LEU A 399 5.52 -4.77 -16.98
CA LEU A 399 4.71 -5.00 -15.79
C LEU A 399 5.18 -6.22 -14.98
N GLY A 400 5.86 -7.18 -15.61
CA GLY A 400 6.17 -8.48 -15.03
C GLY A 400 4.93 -9.38 -14.89
N ASP A 401 3.85 -9.07 -15.60
CA ASP A 401 2.57 -9.79 -15.60
C ASP A 401 1.82 -9.56 -16.92
N TRP A 402 1.02 -10.54 -17.34
CA TRP A 402 0.22 -10.52 -18.58
C TRP A 402 -1.20 -10.00 -18.38
N THR A 403 -1.71 -9.96 -17.16
CA THR A 403 -3.14 -9.72 -16.87
C THR A 403 -3.68 -8.43 -17.50
N GLU A 404 -3.03 -7.28 -17.24
CA GLU A 404 -3.43 -5.99 -17.82
C GLU A 404 -3.13 -5.91 -19.32
N ALA A 405 -1.99 -6.45 -19.75
CA ALA A 405 -1.57 -6.42 -21.16
C ALA A 405 -2.56 -7.18 -22.07
N LEU A 406 -3.08 -8.32 -21.60
CA LEU A 406 -4.07 -9.12 -22.30
C LEU A 406 -5.49 -8.56 -22.19
N GLY A 407 -5.68 -7.43 -21.48
CA GLY A 407 -6.99 -6.86 -21.21
C GLY A 407 -7.88 -7.76 -20.35
N GLN A 408 -7.28 -8.60 -19.50
CA GLN A 408 -8.00 -9.41 -18.52
C GLN A 408 -8.03 -8.73 -17.14
N GLY A 409 -7.27 -7.64 -17.01
CA GLY A 409 -7.16 -6.86 -15.78
C GLY A 409 -8.22 -5.79 -15.59
N GLU A 410 -7.99 -4.99 -14.57
CA GLU A 410 -8.90 -4.00 -14.06
C GLU A 410 -9.08 -2.85 -15.05
N LEU A 411 -8.02 -2.40 -15.73
CA LEU A 411 -8.14 -1.28 -16.68
C LEU A 411 -9.07 -1.63 -17.86
N HIS A 412 -9.08 -2.89 -18.30
CA HIS A 412 -10.03 -3.34 -19.32
C HIS A 412 -11.45 -3.45 -18.77
N ALA A 413 -11.61 -4.00 -17.56
CA ALA A 413 -12.92 -4.07 -16.88
C ALA A 413 -13.53 -2.68 -16.64
N LEU A 414 -12.69 -1.65 -16.50
CA LEU A 414 -13.08 -0.25 -16.40
C LEU A 414 -13.22 0.45 -17.76
N ALA A 415 -13.12 -0.29 -18.86
CA ALA A 415 -13.18 0.23 -20.23
C ALA A 415 -12.11 1.28 -20.57
N MET A 416 -11.02 1.39 -19.81
CA MET A 416 -9.97 2.40 -20.00
C MET A 416 -9.00 2.07 -21.13
N LEU A 417 -8.95 0.80 -21.55
CA LEU A 417 -8.04 0.33 -22.58
C LEU A 417 -8.70 0.25 -23.97
N ARG A 418 -7.88 0.46 -24.99
CA ARG A 418 -8.17 0.10 -26.39
C ARG A 418 -7.14 -0.92 -26.84
N ARG A 419 -7.59 -1.97 -27.53
CA ARG A 419 -6.73 -2.98 -28.14
C ARG A 419 -6.95 -2.99 -29.64
N ARG A 420 -5.87 -2.99 -30.40
CA ARG A 420 -5.90 -3.03 -31.87
C ARG A 420 -4.57 -3.58 -32.38
N ASP A 421 -4.62 -4.53 -33.31
CA ASP A 421 -3.44 -5.06 -34.01
C ASP A 421 -2.33 -5.56 -33.07
N GLY A 422 -2.71 -6.28 -32.01
CA GLY A 422 -1.77 -6.80 -31.00
C GLY A 422 -1.14 -5.73 -30.09
N ARG A 423 -1.61 -4.48 -30.18
CA ARG A 423 -1.19 -3.36 -29.34
C ARG A 423 -2.29 -2.96 -28.38
N VAL A 424 -1.88 -2.36 -27.27
CA VAL A 424 -2.74 -1.79 -26.24
C VAL A 424 -2.39 -0.32 -26.05
N SER A 425 -3.42 0.51 -25.84
CA SER A 425 -3.31 1.93 -25.54
C SER A 425 -4.35 2.33 -24.50
N LEU A 426 -4.15 3.46 -23.84
CA LEU A 426 -5.23 4.13 -23.13
C LEU A 426 -6.26 4.68 -24.13
N ARG A 427 -7.51 4.81 -23.69
CA ARG A 427 -8.53 5.57 -24.42
C ARG A 427 -8.29 7.07 -24.24
N ALA A 428 -8.65 7.83 -25.26
CA ALA A 428 -8.47 9.28 -25.28
C ALA A 428 -9.07 10.00 -24.07
N SER A 429 -10.26 9.58 -23.58
CA SER A 429 -10.85 10.20 -22.38
C SER A 429 -10.00 10.07 -21.12
N VAL A 430 -9.18 9.00 -21.01
CA VAL A 430 -8.27 8.81 -19.87
C VAL A 430 -7.11 9.78 -19.98
N THR A 431 -6.50 9.89 -21.17
CA THR A 431 -5.37 10.78 -21.41
C THR A 431 -5.80 12.25 -21.37
N ASP A 432 -6.96 12.58 -21.92
CA ASP A 432 -7.58 13.92 -21.88
C ASP A 432 -7.78 14.37 -20.43
N LEU A 433 -8.36 13.50 -19.57
CA LEU A 433 -8.52 13.80 -18.14
C LEU A 433 -7.16 14.09 -17.48
N LEU A 434 -6.17 13.22 -17.69
CA LEU A 434 -4.84 13.36 -17.09
C LEU A 434 -4.10 14.60 -17.61
N ASP A 435 -4.44 15.05 -18.82
CA ASP A 435 -3.99 16.31 -19.41
C ASP A 435 -4.77 17.55 -18.98
N GLY A 436 -5.82 17.38 -18.17
CA GLY A 436 -6.69 18.48 -17.74
C GLY A 436 -7.58 19.02 -18.86
N THR A 437 -7.79 18.22 -19.92
CA THR A 437 -8.73 18.54 -20.99
C THR A 437 -10.16 18.28 -20.52
N SER A 438 -11.06 19.20 -20.83
CA SER A 438 -12.48 19.06 -20.50
C SER A 438 -13.09 17.81 -21.17
N PRO A 439 -14.06 17.14 -20.53
CA PRO A 439 -14.75 16.00 -21.13
C PRO A 439 -15.46 16.38 -22.44
N ARG A 440 -15.55 15.44 -23.38
CA ARG A 440 -16.08 15.68 -24.73
C ARG A 440 -17.51 15.18 -24.91
N ALA A 441 -17.92 14.19 -24.13
CA ALA A 441 -19.18 13.49 -24.28
C ALA A 441 -20.14 13.71 -23.11
N ILE A 442 -19.70 14.46 -22.08
CA ILE A 442 -20.51 14.78 -20.92
C ILE A 442 -20.43 16.25 -20.52
N ARG A 443 -21.50 16.70 -19.87
CA ARG A 443 -21.51 17.90 -19.04
C ARG A 443 -21.72 17.51 -17.58
N VAL A 444 -20.84 17.97 -16.70
CA VAL A 444 -20.89 17.67 -15.25
C VAL A 444 -21.82 18.65 -14.54
N VAL A 445 -22.72 18.15 -13.68
CA VAL A 445 -23.66 18.93 -12.87
C VAL A 445 -23.56 18.49 -11.41
N GLY A 446 -23.55 19.46 -10.48
CA GLY A 446 -23.38 19.24 -9.04
C GLY A 446 -21.91 19.21 -8.58
N SER A 447 -21.68 19.33 -7.28
CA SER A 447 -20.33 19.52 -6.70
C SER A 447 -19.84 18.35 -5.84
N ALA A 448 -20.73 17.69 -5.08
CA ALA A 448 -20.38 16.64 -4.13
C ALA A 448 -20.30 15.25 -4.79
N SER A 449 -19.14 14.58 -4.71
CA SER A 449 -19.03 13.16 -5.10
C SER A 449 -19.66 12.30 -3.99
N ARG A 450 -20.60 11.42 -4.35
CA ARG A 450 -21.14 10.36 -3.48
C ARG A 450 -20.60 9.01 -3.95
N ALA A 451 -20.70 7.99 -3.09
CA ALA A 451 -20.30 6.63 -3.43
C ALA A 451 -20.94 6.18 -4.75
N HIS A 452 -20.14 5.63 -5.66
CA HIS A 452 -20.60 5.13 -6.94
C HIS A 452 -21.58 3.97 -6.78
N ARG A 453 -22.69 4.02 -7.52
CA ARG A 453 -23.70 2.96 -7.56
C ARG A 453 -23.63 2.26 -8.91
N PRO A 454 -23.20 0.99 -8.99
CA PRO A 454 -23.14 0.27 -10.24
C PRO A 454 -24.54 -0.11 -10.73
N GLY A 455 -24.73 -0.18 -12.06
CA GLY A 455 -25.98 -0.65 -12.66
C GLY A 455 -26.68 0.37 -13.53
N ALA A 456 -27.94 0.10 -13.88
CA ALA A 456 -28.76 1.00 -14.68
C ALA A 456 -30.15 1.14 -14.08
N THR A 457 -30.72 2.35 -14.11
CA THR A 457 -32.11 2.57 -13.69
C THR A 457 -32.82 3.52 -14.63
N ARG A 458 -34.14 3.37 -14.72
CA ARG A 458 -35.01 4.32 -15.39
C ARG A 458 -35.37 5.43 -14.42
N PHE A 459 -35.27 6.67 -14.87
CA PHE A 459 -35.88 7.82 -14.22
C PHE A 459 -37.05 8.32 -15.09
N PRO A 460 -38.26 8.44 -14.54
CA PRO A 460 -39.40 8.88 -15.33
C PRO A 460 -39.27 10.38 -15.66
N ARG A 461 -39.55 10.75 -16.91
CA ARG A 461 -39.50 12.16 -17.34
C ARG A 461 -40.73 12.95 -16.90
N ASP A 462 -41.91 12.33 -16.95
CA ASP A 462 -43.21 12.86 -16.47
C ASP A 462 -43.50 14.32 -16.86
N GLY A 463 -43.11 14.71 -18.09
CA GLY A 463 -43.28 16.08 -18.59
C GLY A 463 -42.38 17.14 -17.94
N ARG A 464 -41.44 16.76 -17.08
CA ARG A 464 -40.47 17.67 -16.46
C ARG A 464 -39.44 18.13 -17.49
N SER A 465 -38.95 19.37 -17.32
CA SER A 465 -37.84 19.89 -18.13
C SER A 465 -36.51 19.22 -17.74
N ASP A 466 -35.57 19.16 -18.69
CA ASP A 466 -34.25 18.57 -18.46
C ASP A 466 -33.52 19.23 -17.30
N LEU A 467 -33.58 20.56 -17.19
CA LEU A 467 -32.97 21.28 -16.06
C LEU A 467 -33.57 20.86 -14.70
N ALA A 468 -34.89 20.65 -14.64
CA ALA A 468 -35.55 20.22 -13.41
C ALA A 468 -35.18 18.77 -13.04
N ILE A 469 -34.94 17.91 -14.03
CA ILE A 469 -34.50 16.53 -13.84
C ILE A 469 -33.03 16.50 -13.40
N GLU A 470 -32.16 17.25 -14.08
CA GLU A 470 -30.74 17.37 -13.73
C GLU A 470 -30.53 17.86 -12.29
N THR A 471 -31.27 18.90 -11.88
CA THR A 471 -31.19 19.48 -10.54
C THR A 471 -31.60 18.46 -9.47
N ASP A 472 -32.68 17.73 -9.71
CA ASP A 472 -33.19 16.70 -8.80
C ASP A 472 -32.23 15.50 -8.70
N LEU A 473 -31.74 14.99 -9.83
CA LEU A 473 -30.76 13.92 -9.86
C LEU A 473 -29.43 14.33 -9.20
N ALA A 474 -28.95 15.56 -9.41
CA ALA A 474 -27.76 16.07 -8.71
C ALA A 474 -28.00 16.19 -7.20
N THR A 475 -29.20 16.56 -6.77
CA THR A 475 -29.56 16.58 -5.34
C THR A 475 -29.54 15.17 -4.73
N GLN A 476 -30.05 14.18 -5.45
CA GLN A 476 -30.14 12.78 -4.98
C GLN A 476 -28.81 12.03 -5.07
N LEU A 477 -28.02 12.26 -6.11
CA LEU A 477 -26.81 11.49 -6.43
C LEU A 477 -25.51 12.26 -6.20
N GLY A 478 -25.61 13.56 -5.89
CA GLY A 478 -24.46 14.44 -5.74
C GLY A 478 -23.96 14.96 -7.10
N ARG A 479 -22.92 14.31 -7.63
CA ARG A 479 -22.31 14.69 -8.92
C ARG A 479 -22.84 13.79 -10.02
N ILE A 480 -23.46 14.39 -11.04
CA ILE A 480 -23.94 13.70 -12.23
C ILE A 480 -23.21 14.18 -13.49
N ALA A 481 -23.24 13.36 -14.53
CA ALA A 481 -22.67 13.65 -15.83
C ALA A 481 -23.72 13.39 -16.91
N VAL A 482 -24.28 14.47 -17.45
CA VAL A 482 -25.26 14.42 -18.54
C VAL A 482 -24.53 14.05 -19.82
N ILE A 483 -24.92 12.94 -20.45
CA ILE A 483 -24.34 12.46 -21.70
C ILE A 483 -24.88 13.30 -22.85
N GLU A 484 -24.00 14.02 -23.53
CA GLU A 484 -24.29 14.84 -24.71
C GLU A 484 -23.72 14.20 -26.00
N GLY A 485 -22.77 13.29 -25.86
CA GLY A 485 -22.10 12.59 -26.96
C GLY A 485 -22.45 11.09 -27.05
N ALA A 486 -21.49 10.32 -27.56
CA ALA A 486 -21.64 8.87 -27.69
C ALA A 486 -21.80 8.20 -26.30
N PRO A 487 -22.85 7.38 -26.06
CA PRO A 487 -23.15 6.83 -24.74
C PRO A 487 -22.01 6.05 -24.08
N ALA A 488 -21.27 5.25 -24.85
CA ALA A 488 -20.14 4.47 -24.30
C ALA A 488 -18.97 5.37 -23.86
N LEU A 489 -18.74 6.46 -24.60
CA LEU A 489 -17.73 7.46 -24.26
C LEU A 489 -18.16 8.26 -23.02
N GLY A 490 -19.42 8.72 -23.00
CA GLY A 490 -19.96 9.48 -21.88
C GLY A 490 -20.01 8.68 -20.59
N LEU A 491 -20.27 7.36 -20.65
CA LEU A 491 -20.24 6.49 -19.48
C LEU A 491 -18.83 6.36 -18.87
N LEU A 492 -17.81 6.25 -19.74
CA LEU A 492 -16.41 6.25 -19.30
C LEU A 492 -16.02 7.60 -18.68
N GLU A 493 -16.31 8.71 -19.36
CA GLU A 493 -15.99 10.05 -18.86
C GLU A 493 -16.70 10.35 -17.54
N ALA A 494 -17.97 10.01 -17.40
CA ALA A 494 -18.72 10.15 -16.15
C ALA A 494 -17.99 9.47 -14.99
N ARG A 495 -17.56 8.22 -15.19
CA ARG A 495 -16.79 7.46 -14.22
C ARG A 495 -15.46 8.13 -13.89
N LEU A 496 -14.70 8.51 -14.92
CA LEU A 496 -13.40 9.17 -14.77
C LEU A 496 -13.51 10.46 -13.92
N HIS A 497 -14.64 11.17 -13.98
CA HIS A 497 -14.92 12.38 -13.21
C HIS A 497 -15.61 12.14 -11.84
N GLY A 498 -15.77 10.88 -11.42
CA GLY A 498 -16.43 10.54 -10.16
C GLY A 498 -17.91 10.92 -10.14
N ALA A 499 -18.59 10.85 -11.30
CA ALA A 499 -19.98 11.23 -11.50
C ALA A 499 -20.84 10.05 -11.94
N THR A 500 -22.14 10.11 -11.64
CA THR A 500 -23.13 9.15 -12.17
C THR A 500 -23.57 9.59 -13.57
N ALA A 501 -23.53 8.70 -14.55
CA ALA A 501 -23.93 9.05 -15.92
C ALA A 501 -25.45 9.19 -16.04
N VAL A 502 -25.91 10.19 -16.79
CA VAL A 502 -27.33 10.45 -17.05
C VAL A 502 -27.55 10.60 -18.54
N ALA A 503 -28.41 9.76 -19.12
CA ALA A 503 -28.85 9.88 -20.50
C ALA A 503 -30.26 10.47 -20.53
N LEU A 504 -30.38 11.73 -20.97
CA LEU A 504 -31.68 12.41 -21.12
C LEU A 504 -32.51 11.88 -22.30
N ALA A 505 -31.83 11.21 -23.25
CA ALA A 505 -32.44 10.44 -24.31
C ALA A 505 -32.00 8.96 -24.17
N PRO A 506 -32.93 8.00 -24.12
CA PRO A 506 -32.58 6.59 -23.98
C PRO A 506 -31.74 6.09 -25.16
N PRO A 507 -30.56 5.50 -24.93
CA PRO A 507 -29.80 4.95 -26.03
C PRO A 507 -30.48 3.68 -26.57
N PHE A 508 -30.52 3.56 -27.89
CA PHE A 508 -31.18 2.45 -28.60
C PHE A 508 -30.63 1.07 -28.22
N ALA A 509 -29.35 1.00 -27.85
CA ALA A 509 -28.68 -0.21 -27.42
C ALA A 509 -27.84 0.05 -26.17
N ARG A 510 -27.50 -1.05 -25.47
CA ARG A 510 -26.58 -1.00 -24.33
C ARG A 510 -25.24 -0.39 -24.76
N PRO A 511 -24.75 0.67 -24.09
CA PRO A 511 -23.41 1.20 -24.32
C PRO A 511 -22.35 0.13 -24.05
N LEU A 512 -21.49 -0.14 -25.04
CA LEU A 512 -20.38 -1.08 -24.91
C LEU A 512 -19.05 -0.42 -25.30
N PRO A 513 -17.96 -0.74 -24.60
CA PRO A 513 -17.89 -1.56 -23.38
C PRO A 513 -18.55 -0.86 -22.17
N TRP A 514 -19.12 -1.66 -21.26
CA TRP A 514 -19.74 -1.18 -20.01
C TRP A 514 -18.72 -1.31 -18.87
N PRO A 515 -18.27 -0.20 -18.23
CA PRO A 515 -17.34 -0.29 -17.11
C PRO A 515 -17.99 -1.03 -15.93
N ARG A 516 -17.28 -2.00 -15.32
CA ARG A 516 -17.81 -2.93 -14.29
C ARG A 516 -18.66 -2.26 -13.21
N ASP A 517 -18.22 -1.10 -12.71
CA ASP A 517 -18.92 -0.40 -11.61
C ASP A 517 -19.53 0.94 -12.05
N ALA A 518 -19.85 1.10 -13.34
CA ALA A 518 -20.54 2.29 -13.82
C ALA A 518 -22.04 2.27 -13.51
N GLY A 519 -22.55 3.42 -13.08
CA GLY A 519 -23.97 3.69 -12.90
C GLY A 519 -24.51 4.56 -14.05
N LEU A 520 -25.68 4.19 -14.59
CA LEU A 520 -26.36 4.95 -15.65
C LEU A 520 -27.84 5.17 -15.34
N VAL A 521 -28.25 6.42 -15.23
CA VAL A 521 -29.66 6.81 -15.16
C VAL A 521 -30.16 7.10 -16.58
N VAL A 522 -31.23 6.42 -17.00
CA VAL A 522 -31.87 6.65 -18.30
C VAL A 522 -33.19 7.36 -18.07
N VAL A 523 -33.30 8.58 -18.57
CA VAL A 523 -34.52 9.39 -18.49
C VAL A 523 -35.42 9.03 -19.67
N ALA A 524 -36.67 8.63 -19.40
CA ALA A 524 -37.60 8.21 -20.43
C ALA A 524 -39.05 8.54 -20.08
N ASP A 525 -39.81 9.06 -21.07
CA ASP A 525 -41.25 9.29 -20.97
C ASP A 525 -42.04 7.97 -20.90
N GLY A 526 -41.57 6.92 -21.60
CA GLY A 526 -42.17 5.58 -21.61
C GLY A 526 -41.41 4.54 -20.79
N GLY A 527 -41.68 3.25 -21.06
CA GLY A 527 -40.96 2.13 -20.44
C GLY A 527 -39.45 2.17 -20.70
N ALA A 528 -38.68 1.58 -19.77
CA ALA A 528 -37.22 1.49 -19.92
C ALA A 528 -36.86 0.65 -21.16
N PRO A 529 -35.79 0.98 -21.90
CA PRO A 529 -35.25 0.06 -22.89
C PRO A 529 -35.02 -1.32 -22.27
N ALA A 530 -35.35 -2.39 -22.98
CA ALA A 530 -35.30 -3.75 -22.44
C ALA A 530 -33.93 -4.13 -21.84
N TRP A 531 -32.84 -3.59 -22.38
CA TRP A 531 -31.49 -3.83 -21.87
C TRP A 531 -31.21 -3.16 -20.52
N VAL A 532 -31.94 -2.10 -20.13
CA VAL A 532 -31.80 -1.45 -18.81
C VAL A 532 -32.30 -2.40 -17.72
N ALA A 533 -33.42 -3.08 -17.96
CA ALA A 533 -33.98 -4.06 -17.02
C ALA A 533 -33.10 -5.31 -16.85
N ALA A 534 -32.18 -5.56 -17.78
CA ALA A 534 -31.23 -6.67 -17.72
C ALA A 534 -29.97 -6.35 -16.89
N LEU A 535 -29.85 -5.14 -16.35
CA LEU A 535 -28.74 -4.71 -15.50
C LEU A 535 -29.18 -4.64 -14.03
N PRO A 536 -28.25 -4.78 -13.07
CA PRO A 536 -28.55 -4.52 -11.67
C PRO A 536 -29.16 -3.12 -11.49
N ALA A 537 -30.20 -3.04 -10.66
CA ALA A 537 -30.81 -1.77 -10.30
C ALA A 537 -29.88 -0.97 -9.38
N PHE A 538 -30.07 0.35 -9.34
CA PHE A 538 -29.44 1.24 -8.37
C PHE A 538 -29.91 0.85 -6.95
N SER A 539 -29.12 0.10 -6.19
CA SER A 539 -29.35 -0.07 -4.75
C SER A 539 -28.85 1.12 -3.96
#